data_AF-A0A3B9XX86-F1
#
_entry.id   AF-A0A3B9XX86-F1
#
_cell.length_a   1.000
_cell.length_b   1.000
_cell.length_c   1.000
_cell.angle_alpha   90.00
_cell.angle_beta   90.00
_cell.angle_gamma   90.00
#
_symmetry.space_group_name_H-M   'P 1'
#
loop_
_entity.id
_entity.type
_entity.pdbx_description
1 polymer ?
#
loop_
_entity_poly.entity_id
_entity_poly.type
_entity_poly.pdbx_seq_one_letter_code
_entity_poly.pdbx_strand_id
1 'polypeptide(L)' 'QIGSLTETLDAIKMAKNAGYTAVISHRSGETEDATIADLAVATAAGQI' A
#
# COMPACT_ATOMS: atom_id res chain seq x y z
N GLN A 1 7.18 2.57 3.66
CA GLN A 1 8.26 2.49 4.68
C GLN A 1 9.26 1.41 4.31
N ILE A 2 8.77 0.24 3.91
CA ILE A 2 9.54 -0.75 3.14
C ILE A 2 9.96 -0.13 1.78
N GLY A 3 11.15 -0.47 1.29
CA GLY A 3 11.89 0.30 0.29
C GLY A 3 11.69 -0.08 -1.18
N SER A 4 10.87 -1.10 -1.48
CA SER A 4 10.56 -1.49 -2.86
C SER A 4 9.08 -1.86 -3.04
N LEU A 5 8.61 -1.80 -4.29
CA LEU A 5 7.23 -2.15 -4.64
C LEU A 5 6.96 -3.64 -4.43
N THR A 6 7.89 -4.52 -4.82
CA THR A 6 7.74 -5.97 -4.66
C THR A 6 7.53 -6.36 -3.20
N GLU A 7 8.41 -5.86 -2.31
CA GLU A 7 8.29 -6.15 -0.88
C GLU A 7 7.00 -5.55 -0.27
N THR A 8 6.57 -4.40 -0.79
CA THR A 8 5.30 -3.79 -0.38
C THR A 8 4.10 -4.68 -0.76
N LEU A 9 4.09 -5.23 -1.97
CA LEU A 9 3.05 -6.15 -2.42
C LEU A 9 3.05 -7.46 -1.63
N ASP A 10 4.24 -7.98 -1.29
CA ASP A 10 4.37 -9.17 -0.45
C ASP A 10 3.84 -8.93 0.96
N ALA A 11 4.11 -7.76 1.54
CA ALA A 11 3.58 -7.37 2.85
C ALA A 11 2.05 -7.24 2.85
N ILE A 12 1.47 -6.60 1.81
CA ILE A 12 0.01 -6.49 1.66
C ILE A 12 -0.62 -7.88 1.51
N LYS A 13 -0.01 -8.76 0.70
CA LYS A 13 -0.47 -10.14 0.51
C LYS A 13 -0.41 -10.94 1.80
N MET A 14 0.64 -10.77 2.59
CA MET A 14 0.77 -11.41 3.90
C MET A 14 -0.36 -10.97 4.84
N ALA A 15 -0.63 -9.66 4.94
CA ALA A 15 -1.72 -9.14 5.76
C ALA A 15 -3.08 -9.70 5.31
N LYS A 16 -3.34 -9.71 4.01
CA LYS A 16 -4.58 -10.24 3.44
C LYS A 16 -4.76 -11.74 3.72
N ASN A 17 -3.70 -12.53 3.58
CA ASN A 17 -3.72 -13.96 3.90
C ASN A 17 -3.99 -14.22 5.39
N ALA A 18 -3.60 -13.29 6.27
CA ALA A 18 -3.90 -13.34 7.70
C ALA A 18 -5.29 -12.77 8.07
N GLY A 19 -6.10 -12.35 7.09
CA GLY A 19 -7.44 -11.79 7.32
C GLY A 19 -7.44 -10.31 7.75
N TYR A 20 -6.30 -9.62 7.64
CA TYR A 20 -6.22 -8.19 7.92
C TYR A 20 -6.48 -7.35 6.65
N THR A 21 -6.99 -6.14 6.85
CA THR A 21 -7.06 -5.10 5.83
C THR A 21 -5.76 -4.29 5.81
N ALA A 22 -5.30 -3.90 4.63
CA ALA A 22 -4.16 -2.99 4.48
C ALA A 22 -4.68 -1.57 4.23
N VAL A 23 -4.10 -0.59 4.95
CA VAL A 23 -4.32 0.84 4.69
C VAL A 23 -3.10 1.35 3.95
N ILE A 24 -3.30 1.85 2.73
CA ILE A 24 -2.22 2.55 2.02
C ILE A 24 -2.10 3.94 2.65
N SER A 25 -0.89 4.46 2.83
CA SER A 25 -0.72 5.75 3.51
C SER A 25 0.41 6.56 2.91
N HIS A 26 0.21 7.88 2.95
CA HIS A 26 1.23 8.87 2.67
C HIS A 26 2.18 9.05 3.87
N ARG A 27 3.25 9.82 3.66
CA ARG A 27 4.15 10.34 4.69
C ARG A 27 3.99 11.86 4.81
N SER A 28 4.44 12.45 5.91
CA SER A 28 4.26 13.89 6.16
C SER A 28 4.97 14.81 5.16
N GLY A 29 5.92 14.29 4.38
CA GLY A 29 6.63 15.01 3.33
C GLY A 29 6.41 14.33 1.97
N GLU A 30 5.23 14.53 1.39
CA GLU A 30 4.88 14.01 0.06
C GLU A 30 5.39 14.87 -1.09
N THR A 31 5.33 14.28 -2.28
CA THR A 31 5.53 14.96 -3.57
C THR A 31 4.21 15.02 -4.34
N GLU A 32 4.22 15.54 -5.56
CA GLU A 32 3.08 15.48 -6.48
C GLU A 32 2.78 14.07 -7.03
N ASP A 33 3.64 13.08 -6.75
CA ASP A 33 3.47 11.70 -7.18
C ASP A 33 2.21 11.06 -6.57
N ALA A 34 1.38 10.46 -7.42
CA ALA A 34 0.10 9.85 -7.04
C ALA A 34 0.12 8.32 -6.98
N THR A 35 1.31 7.68 -7.00
CA THR A 35 1.47 6.21 -7.08
C THR A 35 0.68 5.48 -6.01
N ILE A 36 0.54 6.05 -4.81
CA ILE A 36 -0.20 5.41 -3.71
C ILE A 36 -1.70 5.26 -4.00
N ALA A 37 -2.29 6.15 -4.82
CA ALA A 37 -3.69 6.05 -5.22
C ALA A 37 -3.92 4.83 -6.13
N ASP A 38 -3.08 4.68 -7.16
CA ASP A 38 -3.11 3.51 -8.04
C ASP A 38 -2.80 2.22 -7.26
N LEU A 39 -1.85 2.27 -6.31
CA LEU A 39 -1.52 1.12 -5.47
C LEU A 39 -2.72 0.67 -4.62
N ALA A 40 -3.48 1.60 -4.04
CA ALA A 40 -4.67 1.27 -3.25
C ALA A 40 -5.76 0.59 -4.09
N VAL A 41 -5.96 1.06 -5.33
CA VAL A 41 -6.89 0.44 -6.28
C VAL A 41 -6.39 -0.93 -6.73
N ALA A 42 -5.14 -1.03 -7.16
CA ALA A 42 -4.55 -2.26 -7.67
C ALA A 42 -4.51 -3.39 -6.63
N THR A 43 -4.36 -3.04 -5.36
CA THR A 43 -4.33 -4.02 -4.25
C THR A 43 -5.69 -4.25 -3.61
N ALA A 44 -6.73 -3.53 -4.05
CA ALA A 44 -8.05 -3.51 -3.43
C ALA A 44 -7.97 -3.26 -1.91
N ALA A 45 -7.13 -2.29 -1.50
CA ALA A 45 -6.91 -1.95 -0.09
C ALA A 45 -8.19 -1.43 0.59
N GLY A 46 -9.04 -0.73 -0.16
CA GLY A 46 -10.32 -0.18 0.32
C GLY A 46 -10.17 1.03 1.27
N GLN A 47 -8.96 1.33 1.72
CA GLN A 47 -8.61 2.49 2.55
C GLN A 47 -7.26 3.05 2.10
N ILE A 48 -7.19 4.38 1.99
CA ILE A 48 -6.00 5.17 1.66
C ILE A 48 -5.99 6.47 2.48
#